data_AF-A0A257GTY5-F1
#
_entry.id   AF-A0A257GTY5-F1
#
_cell.length_a   1.000
_cell.length_b   1.000
_cell.length_c   1.000
_cell.angle_alpha   90.00
_cell.angle_beta   90.00
_cell.angle_gamma   90.00
#
_symmetry.space_group_name_H-M   'P 1'
#
loop_
_entity.id
_entity.type
_entity.pdbx_description
1 polymer ?
#
loop_
_entity_poly.entity_id
_entity_poly.type
_entity_poly.pdbx_seq_one_letter_code
_entity_poly.pdbx_strand_id
1 'polypeptide(L)'
;MAVESGFNQFAQSAVGAQGLMQVMTKIHSDKYENFGGKLAAFDPLTNLRVGAKVLQECIARAGSLEAGLRSYVGAGNNDGDGGYAAKVMAEHSRLKQVSNGHSVPASAPQSIPTVAPAKVESEVEKVASLFNS
;
A
#
# COMPACT_ATOMS: atom_id res chain seq x y z
N MET A 1 -0.20 5.34 5.51
CA MET A 1 -0.16 4.80 6.89
C MET A 1 -1.54 4.46 7.42
N ALA A 2 -2.38 5.43 7.77
CA ALA A 2 -3.73 5.19 8.33
C ALA A 2 -4.60 4.28 7.44
N VAL A 3 -4.67 4.60 6.15
CA VAL A 3 -5.41 3.81 5.14
C VAL A 3 -4.74 2.46 4.82
N GLU A 4 -3.43 2.34 5.07
CA GLU A 4 -2.64 1.14 4.74
C GLU A 4 -2.79 0.05 5.80
N SER A 5 -2.54 0.41 7.05
CA SER A 5 -2.37 -0.54 8.15
C SER A 5 -3.23 -0.22 9.37
N GLY A 6 -3.97 0.88 9.37
CA GLY A 6 -4.60 1.40 10.59
C GLY A 6 -3.57 1.71 11.68
N PHE A 7 -2.34 2.08 11.31
CA PHE A 7 -1.19 2.27 12.21
C PHE A 7 -0.67 0.99 12.88
N ASN A 8 -1.01 -0.20 12.39
CA ASN A 8 -0.44 -1.45 12.86
C ASN A 8 0.93 -1.74 12.18
N GLN A 9 2.01 -1.66 12.96
CA GLN A 9 3.38 -1.90 12.47
C GLN A 9 3.63 -3.34 12.00
N PHE A 10 2.83 -4.31 12.45
CA PHE A 10 2.98 -5.72 12.11
C PHE A 10 1.99 -6.18 11.02
N ALA A 11 1.26 -5.25 10.40
CA ALA A 11 0.32 -5.57 9.33
C ALA A 11 1.02 -6.24 8.15
N GLN A 12 0.41 -7.30 7.62
CA GLN A 12 0.88 -8.01 6.43
C GLN A 12 -0.32 -8.37 5.54
N SER A 13 -0.14 -8.23 4.22
CA SER A 13 -1.13 -8.66 3.25
C SER A 13 -0.77 -10.03 2.65
N ALA A 14 -1.77 -10.73 2.10
CA ALA A 14 -1.57 -12.00 1.40
C ALA A 14 -0.63 -11.89 0.18
N VAL A 15 -0.55 -10.69 -0.42
CA VAL A 15 0.32 -10.43 -1.58
C VAL A 15 1.74 -10.00 -1.16
N GLY A 16 2.03 -9.89 0.13
CA GLY A 16 3.38 -9.63 0.65
C GLY A 16 3.70 -8.16 0.88
N ALA A 17 2.69 -7.30 1.00
CA ALA A 17 2.86 -5.95 1.56
C ALA A 17 3.03 -6.04 3.08
N GLN A 18 3.97 -5.29 3.66
CA GLN A 18 4.31 -5.40 5.08
C GLN A 18 4.53 -4.03 5.74
N GLY A 19 4.19 -3.95 7.03
CA GLY A 19 4.47 -2.80 7.89
C GLY A 19 3.45 -1.67 7.81
N LEU A 20 3.77 -0.55 8.49
CA LEU A 20 2.89 0.63 8.64
C LEU A 20 2.37 1.22 7.32
N MET A 21 3.20 1.21 6.28
CA MET A 21 2.92 1.74 4.96
C MET A 21 2.63 0.65 3.93
N GLN A 22 2.47 -0.61 4.36
CA GLN A 22 2.16 -1.74 3.47
C GLN A 22 3.06 -1.76 2.21
N VAL A 23 4.38 -1.67 2.42
CA VAL A 23 5.34 -1.68 1.30
C VAL A 23 5.58 -3.12 0.85
N MET A 24 5.61 -3.36 -0.45
CA MET A 24 5.99 -4.66 -1.03
C MET A 24 7.50 -4.91 -0.86
N THR A 25 7.88 -5.59 0.22
CA THR A 25 9.29 -5.83 0.60
C THR A 25 10.05 -6.70 -0.40
N LYS A 26 9.34 -7.53 -1.19
CA LYS A 26 9.93 -8.29 -2.29
C LYS A 26 10.32 -7.41 -3.49
N ILE A 27 9.56 -6.35 -3.76
CA ILE A 27 9.79 -5.45 -4.90
C ILE A 27 10.81 -4.37 -4.53
N HIS A 28 10.75 -3.87 -3.29
CA HIS A 28 11.60 -2.80 -2.79
C HIS A 28 12.69 -3.29 -1.83
N SER A 29 13.20 -4.52 -2.03
CA SER A 29 14.20 -5.09 -1.13
C SER A 29 15.46 -4.24 -1.06
N ASP A 30 15.89 -3.68 -2.20
CA ASP A 30 17.02 -2.75 -2.34
C ASP A 30 16.94 -1.57 -1.35
N LYS A 31 15.74 -1.02 -1.14
CA LYS A 31 15.51 0.11 -0.23
C LYS A 31 15.57 -0.31 1.25
N TYR A 32 15.46 -1.60 1.57
CA TYR A 32 15.53 -2.16 2.92
C TYR A 32 16.89 -2.76 3.28
N GLU A 33 17.76 -3.07 2.30
CA GLU A 33 19.07 -3.70 2.56
C GLU A 33 19.89 -2.95 3.61
N ASN A 34 19.95 -1.61 3.50
CA ASN A 34 20.70 -0.75 4.42
C ASN A 34 20.11 -0.68 5.84
N PHE A 35 18.95 -1.29 6.08
CA PHE A 35 18.24 -1.28 7.35
C PHE A 35 18.11 -2.66 8.01
N GLY A 36 18.80 -3.68 7.49
CA GLY A 36 18.72 -5.06 7.99
C GLY A 36 17.77 -5.97 7.20
N GLY A 37 17.46 -5.60 5.95
CA GLY A 37 16.72 -6.43 5.01
C GLY A 37 15.20 -6.48 5.28
N LYS A 38 14.54 -7.54 4.82
CA LYS A 38 13.06 -7.62 4.76
C LYS A 38 12.36 -7.43 6.12
N LEU A 39 12.97 -7.90 7.21
CA LEU A 39 12.37 -7.78 8.55
C LEU A 39 12.36 -6.33 9.05
N ALA A 40 13.21 -5.45 8.49
CA ALA A 40 13.20 -4.02 8.78
C ALA A 40 11.90 -3.32 8.32
N ALA A 41 11.07 -3.99 7.52
CA ALA A 41 9.73 -3.51 7.21
C ALA A 41 8.79 -3.49 8.42
N PHE A 42 9.12 -4.17 9.52
CA PHE A 42 8.36 -4.10 10.77
C PHE A 42 8.90 -3.06 11.75
N ASP A 43 10.07 -2.47 11.50
CA ASP A 43 10.50 -1.27 12.22
C ASP A 43 9.68 -0.06 11.71
N PRO A 44 8.88 0.59 12.57
CA PRO A 44 8.04 1.73 12.19
C PRO A 44 8.78 2.82 11.42
N LEU A 45 9.97 3.17 11.89
CA LEU A 45 10.72 4.30 11.36
C LEU A 45 11.31 3.97 9.99
N THR A 46 11.88 2.77 9.84
CA THR A 46 12.37 2.28 8.56
C THR A 46 11.24 2.14 7.55
N ASN A 47 10.13 1.49 7.92
CA ASN A 47 9.00 1.30 7.02
C ASN A 47 8.39 2.63 6.57
N LEU A 48 8.30 3.62 7.47
CA LEU A 48 7.88 4.98 7.13
C LEU A 48 8.83 5.64 6.13
N ARG A 49 10.15 5.57 6.36
CA ARG A 49 11.15 6.18 5.46
C ARG A 49 11.12 5.55 4.08
N VAL A 50 11.11 4.23 4.01
CA VAL A 50 11.06 3.50 2.73
C VAL A 50 9.73 3.75 2.02
N GLY A 51 8.60 3.63 2.73
CA GLY A 51 7.27 3.88 2.17
C GLY A 51 7.11 5.30 1.64
N ALA A 52 7.60 6.30 2.37
CA ALA A 52 7.61 7.69 1.91
C ALA A 52 8.49 7.90 0.67
N LYS A 53 9.65 7.22 0.59
CA LYS A 53 10.51 7.28 -0.59
C LYS A 53 9.84 6.68 -1.82
N VAL A 54 9.19 5.52 -1.68
CA VAL A 54 8.41 4.89 -2.76
C VAL A 54 7.27 5.80 -3.21
N LEU A 55 6.52 6.39 -2.28
CA LEU A 55 5.43 7.32 -2.60
C LEU A 55 5.94 8.58 -3.33
N GLN A 56 7.07 9.15 -2.89
CA GLN A 56 7.71 10.29 -3.56
C GLN A 56 8.06 9.94 -5.02
N GLU A 57 8.62 8.76 -5.26
CA GLU A 57 8.96 8.30 -6.61
C GLU A 57 7.71 8.09 -7.47
N CYS A 58 6.62 7.56 -6.90
CA CYS A 58 5.33 7.44 -7.59
C CYS A 58 4.76 8.80 -8.00
N ILE A 59 4.77 9.79 -7.09
CA ILE A 59 4.29 11.16 -7.37
C ILE A 59 5.15 11.81 -8.46
N ALA A 60 6.48 11.70 -8.35
CA ALA A 60 7.40 12.27 -9.34
C ALA A 60 7.17 11.70 -10.75
N ARG A 61 6.92 10.38 -10.87
CA ARG A 61 6.63 9.74 -12.16
C ARG A 61 5.24 10.09 -12.70
N ALA A 62 4.25 10.21 -11.82
CA ALA A 62 2.86 10.41 -12.22
C ALA A 62 2.49 11.89 -12.46
N GLY A 63 3.29 12.84 -11.98
CA GLY A 63 3.13 14.28 -12.21
C GLY A 63 2.07 14.97 -11.34
N SER A 64 1.30 14.21 -10.55
CA SER A 64 0.35 14.75 -9.58
C SER A 64 0.25 13.87 -8.34
N LEU A 65 -0.29 14.43 -7.26
CA LEU A 65 -0.47 13.71 -6.01
C LEU A 65 -1.46 12.56 -6.17
N GLU A 66 -2.62 12.82 -6.78
CA GLU A 66 -3.67 11.82 -6.98
C GLU A 66 -3.18 10.69 -7.88
N ALA A 67 -2.52 11.01 -9.01
CA ALA A 67 -1.95 9.98 -9.87
C ALA A 67 -0.81 9.21 -9.18
N GLY A 68 -0.02 9.89 -8.34
CA GLY A 68 1.01 9.27 -7.51
C GLY A 68 0.42 8.27 -6.50
N LEU A 69 -0.69 8.62 -5.84
CA LEU A 69 -1.41 7.74 -4.92
C LEU A 69 -1.98 6.50 -5.65
N ARG A 70 -2.54 6.69 -6.85
CA ARG A 70 -2.98 5.56 -7.69
C ARG A 70 -1.83 4.64 -8.09
N SER A 71 -0.68 5.23 -8.45
CA SER A 71 0.52 4.46 -8.76
C SER A 71 1.04 3.70 -7.53
N TYR A 72 0.97 4.31 -6.34
CA TYR A 72 1.45 3.71 -5.09
C TYR A 72 0.70 2.43 -4.70
N VAL A 73 -0.64 2.43 -4.83
CA VAL A 73 -1.48 1.24 -4.55
C VAL A 73 -1.42 0.19 -5.68
N GLY A 74 -0.67 0.44 -6.74
CA GLY A 74 -0.59 -0.45 -7.90
C GLY A 74 -1.78 -0.34 -8.86
N ALA A 75 -2.61 0.70 -8.75
CA ALA A 75 -3.75 0.95 -9.63
C ALA A 75 -3.37 1.60 -10.98
N GLY A 76 -2.08 1.67 -11.33
CA GLY A 76 -1.61 2.28 -12.58
C GLY A 76 -2.14 1.61 -13.86
N ASN A 77 -2.64 0.36 -13.77
CA ASN A 77 -3.10 -0.43 -14.93
C ASN A 77 -4.58 -0.87 -14.83
N ASN A 78 -5.33 -0.49 -13.78
CA ASN A 78 -6.73 -0.88 -13.59
C ASN A 78 -7.67 0.33 -13.85
N ASP A 79 -8.94 0.07 -14.14
CA ASP A 79 -9.96 1.10 -14.45
C ASP A 79 -10.19 2.15 -13.32
N GLY A 80 -9.61 1.94 -12.14
CA GLY A 80 -9.58 2.89 -11.04
C GLY A 80 -8.78 2.40 -9.83
N ASP A 81 -8.72 3.22 -8.78
CA ASP A 81 -7.99 2.95 -7.53
C ASP A 81 -8.90 2.48 -6.38
N GLY A 82 -10.15 2.10 -6.68
CA GLY A 82 -11.13 1.70 -5.68
C GLY A 82 -11.46 2.81 -4.66
N GLY A 83 -11.26 4.08 -5.02
CA GLY A 83 -11.44 5.24 -4.14
C GLY A 83 -10.29 5.41 -3.13
N TYR A 84 -9.17 4.73 -3.33
CA TYR A 84 -8.01 4.80 -2.44
C TYR A 84 -7.48 6.24 -2.28
N ALA A 85 -7.26 6.97 -3.37
CA ALA A 85 -6.76 8.34 -3.28
C ALA A 85 -7.74 9.25 -2.50
N ALA A 86 -9.04 9.08 -2.73
CA ALA A 86 -10.07 9.82 -1.99
C ALA A 86 -10.02 9.51 -0.48
N LYS A 87 -9.86 8.24 -0.09
CA LYS A 87 -9.70 7.82 1.32
C LYS A 87 -8.46 8.45 1.96
N VAL A 88 -7.32 8.43 1.25
CA VAL A 88 -6.07 9.02 1.74
C VAL A 88 -6.20 10.54 1.93
N MET A 89 -6.81 11.23 0.97
CA MET A 89 -7.00 12.68 1.04
C MET A 89 -7.99 13.09 2.15
N ALA A 90 -9.07 12.33 2.34
CA ALA A 90 -10.01 12.54 3.43
C ALA A 90 -9.32 12.39 4.79
N GLU A 91 -8.52 11.35 4.96
CA GLU A 91 -7.78 11.10 6.20
C GLU A 91 -6.68 12.14 6.45
N HIS A 92 -5.97 12.57 5.40
CA HIS A 92 -5.01 13.67 5.48
C HIS A 92 -5.68 14.98 5.93
N SER A 93 -6.84 15.32 5.36
CA SER A 93 -7.63 16.48 5.77
C SER A 93 -8.06 16.40 7.24
N ARG A 94 -8.52 15.22 7.67
CA ARG A 94 -8.90 14.96 9.07
C ARG A 94 -7.72 15.18 10.03
N LEU A 95 -6.56 14.61 9.72
CA LEU A 95 -5.35 14.76 10.53
C LEU A 95 -4.87 16.22 10.57
N LYS A 96 -4.99 16.95 9.46
CA LYS A 96 -4.65 18.38 9.40
C LYS A 96 -5.59 19.26 10.26
N GLN A 97 -6.87 18.90 10.35
CA GLN A 97 -7.80 19.59 11.25
C GLN A 97 -7.41 19.38 12.72
N VAL A 98 -7.08 18.13 13.08
CA VAL A 98 -6.60 17.79 14.43
C VAL A 98 -5.30 18.51 14.77
N SER A 99 -4.33 18.55 13.85
CA SER A 99 -3.06 19.26 14.08
C SER A 99 -3.25 20.77 14.28
N ASN A 100 -4.33 21.32 13.71
CA ASN A 100 -4.72 22.72 13.90
C ASN A 100 -5.58 22.95 15.16
N GLY A 101 -5.75 21.94 16.01
CA GLY A 101 -6.50 22.04 17.27
C GLY A 101 -8.02 21.89 17.14
N HIS A 102 -8.54 21.52 15.96
CA HIS A 102 -9.98 21.32 15.79
C HIS A 102 -10.39 19.94 16.31
N SER A 103 -11.56 19.88 16.96
CA SER A 103 -12.20 18.62 17.30
C SER A 103 -12.82 18.00 16.04
N VAL A 104 -12.36 16.80 15.68
CA VAL A 104 -12.96 16.01 14.60
C VAL A 104 -13.79 14.88 15.22
N PRO A 105 -14.94 14.52 14.63
CA PRO A 105 -15.68 13.34 15.05
C PRO A 105 -14.78 12.10 15.02
N ALA A 106 -14.84 11.27 16.05
CA ALA A 106 -14.18 9.97 16.05
C ALA A 106 -14.84 9.10 14.97
N SER A 107 -14.28 9.10 13.76
CA SER A 107 -14.68 8.16 12.71
C SER A 107 -14.37 6.75 13.21
N ALA A 108 -15.35 5.84 13.11
CA ALA A 108 -15.20 4.43 13.47
C ALA A 108 -13.97 3.81 12.76
N PRO A 109 -13.30 2.80 13.35
CA PRO A 109 -12.17 2.13 12.73
C PRO A 109 -12.56 1.68 11.32
N GLN A 110 -11.93 2.30 10.32
CA GLN A 110 -12.14 1.97 8.93
C GLN A 110 -11.71 0.51 8.74
N SER A 111 -12.64 -0.34 8.34
CA SER A 111 -12.33 -1.71 7.92
C SER A 111 -11.29 -1.65 6.82
N ILE A 112 -10.09 -2.14 7.12
CA ILE A 112 -8.97 -2.27 6.19
C ILE A 112 -9.49 -3.01 4.96
N PRO A 113 -9.41 -2.45 3.74
CA PRO A 113 -9.61 -3.27 2.56
C PRO A 113 -8.40 -4.20 2.47
N THR A 114 -8.56 -5.44 2.92
CA THR A 114 -7.87 -6.55 2.25
C THR A 114 -8.19 -6.37 0.78
N VAL A 115 -7.20 -6.03 -0.05
CA VAL A 115 -7.34 -6.22 -1.49
C VAL A 115 -7.64 -7.70 -1.64
N ALA A 116 -8.91 -8.03 -1.85
CA ALA A 116 -9.34 -9.37 -2.17
C ALA A 116 -8.54 -9.76 -3.43
N PRO A 117 -8.00 -10.98 -3.50
CA PRO A 117 -7.27 -11.39 -4.67
C PRO A 117 -8.16 -11.16 -5.89
N ALA A 118 -7.63 -10.44 -6.89
CA ALA A 118 -8.18 -10.51 -8.23
C ALA A 118 -8.35 -12.00 -8.52
N LYS A 119 -9.57 -12.41 -8.86
CA LYS A 119 -9.89 -13.78 -9.24
C LYS A 119 -8.85 -14.20 -10.28
N VAL A 120 -7.94 -15.08 -9.89
CA VAL A 120 -7.01 -15.72 -10.81
C VAL A 120 -7.88 -16.62 -11.67
N GLU A 121 -8.26 -16.14 -12.85
CA GLU A 121 -8.77 -17.00 -13.90
C GLU A 121 -7.65 -17.96 -14.28
N SER A 122 -7.90 -19.22 -13.91
CA SER A 122 -7.27 -20.47 -14.31
C SER A 122 -6.31 -20.38 -15.51
N GLU A 123 -5.01 -20.30 -15.23
CA GLU A 123 -3.95 -20.59 -16.19
C GLU A 123 -3.19 -21.90 -15.86
N VAL A 124 -3.81 -22.77 -15.05
CA VAL A 124 -3.23 -24.08 -14.67
C VAL A 124 -3.62 -25.20 -15.66
N GLU A 125 -4.59 -24.97 -16.56
CA GLU A 125 -5.12 -26.05 -17.42
C GLU A 125 -4.31 -26.31 -18.70
N LYS A 126 -3.38 -25.42 -19.10
CA LYS A 126 -2.65 -25.57 -20.38
C LYS A 126 -1.32 -26.33 -20.30
N VAL A 127 -0.81 -26.63 -19.10
CA VAL A 127 0.46 -27.37 -18.94
C VAL A 127 0.22 -28.88 -18.78
N ALA A 128 -0.98 -29.29 -18.36
CA ALA A 128 -1.32 -30.71 -18.17
C ALA A 128 -1.63 -31.45 -19.49
N SER A 129 -1.92 -30.75 -20.59
CA SER A 129 -2.28 -31.37 -21.88
C SER A 129 -1.09 -31.72 -22.77
N LEU A 130 0.16 -31.40 -22.38
CA LEU A 130 1.36 -31.68 -23.18
C LEU A 130 2.09 -32.98 -22.80
N PHE A 131 1.64 -33.67 -21.75
CA PHE A 131 2.26 -34.92 -21.28
C PHE A 131 1.42 -36.18 -21.56
N ASN A 132 0.34 -36.07 -22.34
CA ASN A 132 -0.46 -37.22 -22.73
C ASN A 132 -0.86 -37.14 -24.20
N SER A 133 0.10 -37.38 -25.09
CA SER A 133 -0.11 -37.79 -26.49
C SER A 133 1.03 -38.69 -26.92
#